data_AF-F4BUA5-F1
#
_entry.id   AF-F4BUA5-F1
#
_cell.length_a   1.000
_cell.length_b   1.000
_cell.length_c   1.000
_cell.angle_alpha   90.00
_cell.angle_beta   90.00
_cell.angle_gamma   90.00
#
_symmetry.space_group_name_H-M   'P 1'
#
loop_
_entity.id
_entity.type
_entity.pdbx_description
1 polymer ?
#
loop_
_entity_poly.entity_id
_entity_poly.type
_entity_poly.pdbx_seq_one_letter_code
_entity_poly.pdbx_strand_id
1 'polypeptide(L)'
;MLKAYKFRIYPTKSQRTKMERTLDLCRWTYNQTLAYRKDAWEKEGKSVSKYETHNLLPTWKEEKPELNDVFSQTLQNAQERVDLALKAFFRRVKAGENPGYPRFRGRGWYDSFTYPQKDGSLVGVDVGLESFATLSNGETIANPRFFREEETELARVQRKLSKVPKGTPERKLFGWLSGSMRGSLTSDAILPIRLVGIWLTGSV
;
A
#
# COMPACT_ATOMS: atom_id res chain seq x y z
N MET A 1 14.38 18.64 5.49
CA MET A 1 14.46 17.18 5.25
C MET A 1 13.06 16.60 5.39
N LEU A 2 12.55 15.90 4.38
CA LEU A 2 11.25 15.22 4.48
C LEU A 2 11.42 13.96 5.32
N LYS A 3 10.55 13.77 6.32
CA LYS A 3 10.51 12.56 7.14
C LYS A 3 9.38 11.67 6.65
N ALA A 4 9.69 10.39 6.41
CA ALA A 4 8.69 9.38 6.06
C ALA A 4 8.52 8.43 7.24
N TYR A 5 7.27 8.10 7.55
CA TYR A 5 6.92 7.15 8.61
C TYR A 5 6.15 5.97 8.01
N LYS A 6 6.31 4.79 8.61
CA LYS A 6 5.62 3.57 8.22
C LYS A 6 4.99 2.94 9.46
N PHE A 7 3.69 2.72 9.40
CA PHE A 7 2.93 2.13 10.50
C PHE A 7 2.22 0.86 10.03
N ARG A 8 2.10 -0.12 10.93
CA ARG A 8 1.21 -1.27 10.74
C ARG A 8 -0.14 -0.91 11.35
N ILE A 9 -1.21 -1.11 10.59
CA ILE A 9 -2.59 -0.95 11.07
C ILE A 9 -3.25 -2.31 11.22
N TYR A 10 -4.19 -2.42 12.15
CA TYR A 10 -4.97 -3.64 12.39
C TYR A 10 -6.45 -3.32 12.15
N PRO A 11 -6.91 -3.36 10.89
CA PRO A 11 -8.25 -2.95 10.55
C PRO A 11 -9.29 -3.96 11.07
N THR A 12 -10.46 -3.45 11.47
CA THR A 12 -11.63 -4.29 11.73
C THR A 12 -12.09 -5.01 10.47
N LYS A 13 -12.98 -6.01 10.59
CA LYS A 13 -13.53 -6.73 9.44
C LYS A 13 -14.18 -5.78 8.42
N SER A 14 -14.98 -4.82 8.88
CA SER A 14 -15.64 -3.84 8.00
C SER A 14 -14.64 -2.89 7.32
N GLN A 15 -13.59 -2.46 8.02
CA GLN A 15 -12.51 -1.67 7.43
C GLN A 15 -11.76 -2.47 6.36
N ARG A 16 -11.44 -3.75 6.62
CA ARG A 16 -10.79 -4.62 5.63
C ARG A 16 -11.64 -4.75 4.36
N THR A 17 -12.95 -4.99 4.49
CA THR A 17 -13.86 -5.06 3.34
C THR A 17 -13.86 -3.77 2.52
N LYS A 18 -13.85 -2.60 3.17
CA LYS A 18 -13.74 -1.31 2.47
C LYS A 18 -12.41 -1.19 1.73
N MET A 19 -11.30 -1.53 2.36
CA MET A 19 -9.96 -1.49 1.74
C MET A 19 -9.85 -2.46 0.55
N GLU A 20 -10.40 -3.66 0.67
CA GLU A 20 -10.46 -4.65 -0.41
C GLU A 20 -11.30 -4.14 -1.58
N ARG A 21 -12.45 -3.49 -1.32
CA ARG A 21 -13.25 -2.83 -2.36
C ARG A 21 -12.45 -1.72 -3.05
N THR A 22 -11.73 -0.89 -2.31
CA THR A 22 -10.84 0.15 -2.88
C THR A 22 -9.76 -0.46 -3.77
N LEU A 23 -9.12 -1.55 -3.34
CA LEU A 23 -8.11 -2.27 -4.14
C LEU A 23 -8.71 -2.83 -5.42
N ASP A 24 -9.89 -3.44 -5.35
CA ASP A 24 -10.58 -4.00 -6.52
C ASP A 24 -10.98 -2.91 -7.53
N LEU A 25 -11.44 -1.74 -7.05
CA LEU A 25 -11.76 -0.59 -7.92
C LEU A 25 -10.49 0.01 -8.55
N CYS A 26 -9.40 0.15 -7.79
CA CYS A 26 -8.11 0.59 -8.33
C CYS A 26 -7.55 -0.41 -9.36
N ARG A 27 -7.68 -1.71 -9.11
CA ARG A 27 -7.31 -2.77 -10.04
C ARG A 27 -8.10 -2.67 -11.34
N TRP A 28 -9.41 -2.44 -11.24
CA TRP A 28 -10.27 -2.22 -12.39
C TRP A 28 -9.80 -1.01 -13.20
N THR A 29 -9.57 0.14 -12.54
CA THR A 29 -9.08 1.36 -13.21
C THR A 29 -7.72 1.16 -13.87
N TYR A 30 -6.79 0.46 -13.22
CA TYR A 30 -5.49 0.10 -13.81
C TYR A 30 -5.69 -0.73 -15.09
N ASN A 31 -6.49 -1.78 -15.02
CA ASN A 31 -6.72 -2.67 -16.15
C ASN A 31 -7.40 -1.93 -17.30
N GLN A 32 -8.38 -1.09 -16.99
CA GLN A 32 -9.11 -0.36 -18.02
C GLN A 32 -8.25 0.70 -18.71
N THR A 33 -7.36 1.35 -17.95
CA THR A 33 -6.35 2.25 -18.51
C THR A 33 -5.37 1.52 -19.41
N LEU A 34 -4.89 0.34 -18.99
CA LEU A 34 -3.98 -0.46 -19.79
C LEU A 34 -4.65 -0.95 -21.08
N ALA A 35 -5.90 -1.41 -21.00
CA ALA A 35 -6.69 -1.83 -22.16
C ALA A 35 -6.87 -0.68 -23.15
N TYR A 36 -7.34 0.48 -22.68
CA TYR A 36 -7.54 1.66 -23.52
C TYR A 36 -6.27 2.09 -24.25
N ARG A 37 -5.13 2.19 -23.52
CA ARG A 37 -3.86 2.60 -24.13
C ARG A 37 -3.30 1.56 -25.10
N LYS A 38 -3.53 0.27 -24.82
CA LYS A 38 -3.14 -0.83 -25.71
C LYS A 38 -3.95 -0.77 -27.01
N ASP A 39 -5.27 -0.64 -26.91
CA ASP A 39 -6.18 -0.54 -28.05
C ASP A 39 -5.88 0.67 -28.94
N ALA A 40 -5.64 1.85 -28.34
CA ALA A 40 -5.30 3.06 -29.09
C ALA A 40 -4.01 2.90 -29.90
N TRP A 41 -3.02 2.18 -29.37
CA TRP A 41 -1.79 1.87 -30.09
C TRP A 41 -2.03 0.84 -31.20
N GLU A 42 -2.73 -0.25 -30.90
CA GLU A 42 -2.94 -1.36 -31.86
C GLU A 42 -3.83 -0.95 -33.04
N LYS A 43 -4.82 -0.08 -32.83
CA LYS A 43 -5.78 0.34 -33.87
C LYS A 43 -5.33 1.57 -34.63
N GLU A 44 -4.77 2.56 -33.94
CA GLU A 44 -4.52 3.89 -34.50
C GLU A 44 -3.03 4.28 -34.49
N GLY A 45 -2.16 3.49 -33.86
CA GLY A 45 -0.76 3.87 -33.62
C GLY A 45 -0.63 5.08 -32.69
N LYS A 46 -1.67 5.42 -31.93
CA LYS A 46 -1.71 6.64 -31.13
C LYS A 46 -1.11 6.41 -29.74
N SER A 47 -0.11 7.21 -29.39
CA SER A 47 0.40 7.26 -28.03
C SER A 47 -0.46 8.19 -27.16
N VAL A 48 -1.26 7.59 -26.27
CA VAL A 48 -2.10 8.32 -25.32
C VAL A 48 -1.28 8.80 -24.12
N SER A 49 -1.46 10.07 -23.73
CA SER A 49 -0.83 10.68 -22.55
C SER A 49 -1.54 10.33 -21.24
N LYS A 50 -0.86 10.56 -20.10
CA LYS A 50 -1.47 10.44 -18.77
C LYS A 50 -2.72 11.33 -18.63
N TYR A 51 -2.62 12.58 -19.06
CA TYR A 51 -3.70 13.55 -18.91
C TYR A 51 -4.94 13.15 -19.71
N GLU A 52 -4.76 12.62 -20.92
CA GLU A 52 -5.86 12.05 -21.70
C GLU A 52 -6.54 10.90 -20.94
N THR A 53 -5.77 9.98 -20.34
CA THR A 53 -6.39 8.90 -19.55
C THR A 53 -7.13 9.42 -18.31
N HIS A 54 -6.61 10.45 -17.64
CA HIS A 54 -7.28 11.07 -16.48
C HIS A 54 -8.65 11.66 -16.86
N ASN A 55 -8.76 12.22 -18.06
CA ASN A 55 -10.01 12.80 -18.58
C ASN A 55 -11.08 11.75 -18.91
N LEU A 56 -10.75 10.46 -18.95
CA LEU A 56 -11.72 9.37 -19.11
C LEU A 56 -12.44 9.00 -17.80
N LEU A 57 -11.90 9.43 -16.65
CA LEU A 57 -12.41 9.02 -15.35
C LEU A 57 -13.87 9.44 -15.09
N PRO A 58 -14.35 10.63 -15.51
CA PRO A 58 -15.77 10.98 -15.43
C PRO A 58 -16.65 9.97 -16.19
N THR A 59 -16.32 9.66 -17.45
CA THR A 59 -17.05 8.67 -18.26
C THR A 59 -17.05 7.30 -17.59
N TRP A 60 -15.91 6.84 -17.07
CA TRP A 60 -15.86 5.56 -16.37
C TRP A 60 -16.66 5.55 -15.08
N LYS A 61 -16.82 6.69 -14.40
CA LYS A 61 -17.68 6.80 -13.21
C LYS A 61 -19.17 6.76 -13.55
N GLU A 62 -19.56 7.15 -14.76
CA GLU A 62 -20.92 6.96 -15.26
C GLU A 62 -21.17 5.49 -15.61
N GLU A 63 -20.24 4.85 -16.32
CA GLU A 63 -20.31 3.43 -16.68
C GLU A 63 -20.22 2.50 -15.46
N LYS A 64 -19.39 2.89 -14.49
CA LYS A 64 -19.12 2.14 -13.26
C LYS A 64 -19.29 3.04 -12.03
N PRO A 65 -20.53 3.25 -11.56
CA PRO A 65 -20.83 4.14 -10.44
C PRO A 65 -20.08 3.82 -9.14
N GLU A 66 -19.67 2.56 -8.92
CA GLU A 66 -18.92 2.19 -7.70
C GLU A 66 -17.55 2.86 -7.61
N LEU A 67 -17.02 3.40 -8.72
CA LEU A 67 -15.81 4.23 -8.68
C LEU A 67 -15.99 5.51 -7.87
N ASN A 68 -17.22 5.95 -7.63
CA ASN A 68 -17.50 7.10 -6.76
C ASN A 68 -17.24 6.82 -5.28
N ASP A 69 -17.10 5.54 -4.89
CA ASP A 69 -16.74 5.16 -3.51
C ASP A 69 -15.24 5.43 -3.19
N VAL A 70 -14.45 5.80 -4.21
CA VAL A 70 -13.00 6.02 -4.08
C VAL A 70 -12.66 7.44 -4.51
N PHE A 71 -11.77 8.09 -3.76
CA PHE A 71 -11.28 9.42 -4.13
C PHE A 71 -10.67 9.42 -5.53
N SER A 72 -11.05 10.41 -6.35
CA SER A 72 -10.60 10.52 -7.74
C SER A 72 -9.09 10.49 -7.87
N GLN A 73 -8.35 11.10 -6.94
CA GLN A 73 -6.88 11.11 -6.98
C GLN A 73 -6.27 9.71 -6.73
N THR A 74 -6.93 8.86 -5.95
CA THR A 74 -6.51 7.46 -5.76
C THR A 74 -6.70 6.66 -7.04
N LEU A 75 -7.79 6.88 -7.76
CA LEU A 75 -8.01 6.28 -9.08
C LEU A 75 -7.01 6.81 -10.11
N GLN A 76 -6.73 8.12 -10.11
CA GLN A 76 -5.70 8.73 -10.95
C GLN A 76 -4.30 8.17 -10.66
N ASN A 77 -3.99 7.83 -9.40
CA ASN A 77 -2.74 7.14 -9.06
C ASN A 77 -2.68 5.74 -9.68
N ALA A 78 -3.80 5.02 -9.77
CA ALA A 78 -3.84 3.73 -10.48
C ALA A 78 -3.53 3.90 -11.98
N GLN A 79 -4.02 4.98 -12.61
CA GLN A 79 -3.69 5.34 -14.00
C GLN A 79 -2.20 5.72 -14.14
N GLU A 80 -1.64 6.45 -13.17
CA GLU A 80 -0.21 6.79 -13.13
C GLU A 80 0.70 5.58 -13.03
N ARG A 81 0.29 4.54 -12.31
CA ARG A 81 1.05 3.28 -12.26
C ARG A 81 1.15 2.63 -13.64
N VAL A 82 0.11 2.72 -14.48
CA VAL A 82 0.17 2.26 -15.88
C VAL A 82 1.14 3.12 -16.69
N ASP A 83 1.10 4.44 -16.51
CA ASP A 83 2.01 5.36 -17.21
C ASP A 83 3.49 5.11 -16.88
N LEU A 84 3.81 4.92 -15.59
CA LEU A 84 5.16 4.58 -15.14
C LEU A 84 5.61 3.21 -15.69
N ALA A 85 4.73 2.22 -15.71
CA ALA A 85 5.03 0.90 -16.26
C ALA A 85 5.34 0.96 -17.77
N LEU A 86 4.55 1.71 -18.53
CA LEU A 86 4.77 1.91 -19.97
C LEU A 86 6.05 2.71 -20.24
N LYS A 87 6.30 3.80 -19.50
CA LYS A 87 7.56 4.55 -19.59
C LYS A 87 8.78 3.68 -19.32
N ALA A 88 8.72 2.84 -18.28
CA ALA A 88 9.79 1.90 -17.97
C ALA A 88 9.98 0.85 -19.06
N PHE A 89 8.89 0.33 -19.63
CA PHE A 89 8.92 -0.59 -20.77
C PHE A 89 9.62 0.05 -21.98
N PHE A 90 9.15 1.20 -22.45
CA PHE A 90 9.73 1.86 -23.64
C PHE A 90 11.18 2.32 -23.41
N ARG A 91 11.53 2.76 -22.21
CA ARG A 91 12.92 3.06 -21.85
C ARG A 91 13.84 1.85 -22.04
N ARG A 92 13.40 0.66 -21.60
CA ARG A 92 14.17 -0.58 -21.72
C ARG A 92 14.24 -1.09 -23.16
N VAL A 93 13.16 -0.98 -23.92
CA VAL A 93 13.17 -1.25 -25.37
C VAL A 93 14.19 -0.36 -26.09
N LYS A 94 14.21 0.94 -25.78
CA LYS A 94 15.18 1.89 -26.36
C LYS A 94 16.63 1.54 -26.00
N ALA A 95 16.86 0.94 -24.83
CA ALA A 95 18.16 0.46 -24.39
C ALA A 95 18.60 -0.87 -25.04
N GLY A 96 17.79 -1.45 -25.94
CA GLY A 96 18.06 -2.74 -26.58
C GLY A 96 17.81 -3.95 -25.68
N GLU A 97 17.15 -3.77 -24.54
CA GLU A 97 16.73 -4.88 -23.69
C GLU A 97 15.47 -5.57 -24.27
N ASN A 98 15.13 -6.75 -23.73
CA ASN A 98 13.89 -7.47 -24.06
C ASN A 98 12.88 -7.45 -22.88
N PRO A 99 12.28 -6.29 -22.55
CA PRO A 99 11.29 -6.21 -21.47
C PRO A 99 9.94 -6.80 -21.90
N GLY A 100 9.23 -7.43 -20.95
CA GLY A 100 7.83 -7.77 -21.16
C GLY A 100 6.91 -6.54 -21.08
N TYR A 101 5.90 -6.49 -21.95
CA TYR A 101 4.87 -5.44 -21.91
C TYR A 101 4.10 -5.45 -20.57
N PRO A 102 3.67 -4.30 -20.03
CA PRO A 102 2.86 -4.25 -18.82
C PRO A 102 1.63 -5.18 -18.91
N ARG A 103 1.41 -5.97 -17.86
CA ARG A 103 0.34 -6.98 -17.83
C ARG A 103 -0.89 -6.48 -17.06
N PHE A 104 -2.05 -7.00 -17.45
CA PHE A 104 -3.26 -6.91 -16.65
C PHE A 104 -3.07 -7.54 -15.26
N ARG A 105 -3.80 -7.01 -14.28
CA ARG A 105 -3.75 -7.45 -12.88
C ARG A 105 -4.97 -8.30 -12.57
N GLY A 106 -4.70 -9.56 -12.22
CA GLY A 106 -5.68 -10.47 -11.65
C GLY A 106 -6.06 -10.10 -10.22
N ARG A 107 -7.08 -10.76 -9.68
CA ARG A 107 -7.48 -10.58 -8.28
C ARG A 107 -6.31 -10.93 -7.35
N GLY A 108 -6.08 -10.11 -6.32
CA GLY A 108 -4.96 -10.27 -5.38
C GLY A 108 -3.59 -9.82 -5.90
N TRP A 109 -3.47 -9.37 -7.17
CA TRP A 109 -2.21 -8.85 -7.72
C TRP A 109 -2.08 -7.34 -7.62
N TYR A 110 -3.17 -6.66 -7.29
CA TYR A 110 -3.18 -5.23 -7.02
C TYR A 110 -3.40 -5.06 -5.52
N ASP A 111 -2.33 -4.72 -4.83
CA ASP A 111 -2.22 -4.93 -3.39
C ASP A 111 -2.15 -3.61 -2.61
N SER A 112 -1.94 -2.49 -3.28
CA SER A 112 -1.69 -1.19 -2.67
C SER A 112 -2.41 -0.05 -3.38
N PHE A 113 -2.82 0.96 -2.63
CA PHE A 113 -3.33 2.24 -3.15
C PHE A 113 -2.75 3.40 -2.33
N THR A 114 -2.87 4.61 -2.86
CA THR A 114 -2.32 5.82 -2.24
C THR A 114 -3.40 6.90 -2.19
N TYR A 115 -3.42 7.67 -1.10
CA TYR A 115 -4.16 8.92 -0.99
C TYR A 115 -3.16 10.07 -1.14
N PRO A 116 -3.03 10.65 -2.34
CA PRO A 116 -2.07 11.73 -2.57
C PRO A 116 -2.58 13.11 -2.11
N GLN A 117 -3.83 13.19 -1.63
CA GLN A 117 -4.48 14.46 -1.34
C GLN A 117 -3.79 15.19 -0.19
N LYS A 118 -3.55 16.48 -0.45
CA LYS A 118 -2.98 17.49 0.44
C LYS A 118 -3.96 18.65 0.51
N ASP A 119 -5.21 18.35 0.82
CA ASP A 119 -6.15 19.37 1.27
C ASP A 119 -5.74 19.76 2.69
N GLY A 120 -5.72 21.05 3.02
CA GLY A 120 -5.21 21.58 4.29
C GLY A 120 -5.93 21.08 5.56
N SER A 121 -6.77 20.06 5.46
CA SER A 121 -7.21 19.19 6.56
C SER A 121 -5.98 18.40 7.05
N LEU A 122 -5.18 19.06 7.88
CA LEU A 122 -4.07 18.44 8.60
C LEU A 122 -4.61 17.23 9.38
N VAL A 123 -4.46 16.02 8.87
CA VAL A 123 -4.67 14.81 9.66
C VAL A 123 -3.44 14.67 10.54
N GLY A 124 -3.54 15.21 11.75
CA GLY A 124 -2.54 15.04 12.79
C GLY A 124 -2.51 13.59 13.25
N VAL A 125 -1.68 12.76 12.62
CA VAL A 125 -1.31 11.46 13.20
C VAL A 125 -0.31 11.74 14.31
N ASP A 126 -0.82 12.12 15.49
CA ASP A 126 -0.02 12.15 16.71
C ASP A 126 0.20 10.72 17.17
N VAL A 127 1.46 10.27 17.12
CA VAL A 127 1.88 8.93 17.56
C VAL A 127 2.21 8.94 19.05
N GLY A 128 1.34 9.60 19.82
CA GLY A 128 1.48 9.77 21.26
C GLY A 128 1.43 8.44 22.01
N LEU A 129 2.08 8.38 23.17
CA LEU A 129 2.02 7.26 24.10
C LEU A 129 0.58 6.98 24.62
N GLU A 130 -0.35 7.90 24.37
CA GLU A 130 -1.73 7.91 24.88
C GLU A 130 -2.79 7.55 23.80
N SER A 131 -2.71 8.08 22.57
CA SER A 131 -3.62 7.79 21.45
C SER A 131 -2.88 7.48 20.14
N PHE A 132 -3.47 6.66 19.26
CA PHE A 132 -2.87 6.22 17.99
C PHE A 132 -2.89 7.30 16.91
N ALA A 133 -4.00 8.02 16.84
CA ALA A 133 -4.24 9.10 15.88
C ALA A 133 -5.36 9.99 16.39
N THR A 134 -5.28 11.29 16.11
CA THR A 134 -6.35 12.24 16.36
C THR A 134 -6.82 12.80 15.03
N LEU A 135 -8.09 12.57 14.72
CA LEU A 135 -8.69 12.98 13.46
C LEU A 135 -9.03 14.48 13.50
N SER A 136 -9.16 15.10 12.34
CA SER A 136 -9.49 16.53 12.20
C SER A 136 -10.88 16.90 12.73
N ASN A 137 -11.75 15.92 12.96
CA ASN A 137 -13.06 16.07 13.61
C ASN A 137 -13.00 15.99 15.15
N GLY A 138 -11.80 15.88 15.74
CA GLY A 138 -11.61 15.74 17.19
C GLY A 138 -11.76 14.32 17.72
N GLU A 139 -12.12 13.35 16.88
CA GLU A 139 -12.18 11.93 17.29
C GLU A 139 -10.77 11.38 17.49
N THR A 140 -10.58 10.65 18.59
CA THR A 140 -9.32 9.99 18.91
C THR A 140 -9.44 8.50 18.64
N ILE A 141 -8.49 7.96 17.89
CA ILE A 141 -8.30 6.52 17.76
C ILE A 141 -7.42 6.10 18.94
N ALA A 142 -7.98 5.30 19.85
CA ALA A 142 -7.24 4.80 21.01
C ALA A 142 -5.95 4.12 20.56
N ASN A 143 -4.83 4.36 21.25
CA ASN A 143 -3.58 3.64 21.01
C ASN A 143 -3.84 2.15 21.23
N PRO A 144 -3.92 1.36 20.15
CA PRO A 144 -4.15 -0.03 20.35
C PRO A 144 -2.81 -0.60 20.80
N ARG A 145 -2.74 -0.89 22.09
CA ARG A 145 -1.59 -1.50 22.78
C ARG A 145 -1.41 -2.96 22.34
N PHE A 146 -1.44 -3.21 21.02
CA PHE A 146 -1.32 -4.51 20.36
C PHE A 146 -0.01 -5.20 20.71
N PHE A 147 0.98 -4.45 21.20
CA PHE A 147 2.27 -4.99 21.59
C PHE A 147 2.31 -5.57 23.01
N ARG A 148 1.35 -5.33 23.92
CA ARG A 148 1.54 -5.78 25.32
C ARG A 148 1.62 -7.30 25.48
N GLU A 149 0.78 -8.06 24.79
CA GLU A 149 0.75 -9.53 24.89
C GLU A 149 1.94 -10.14 24.15
N GLU A 150 2.20 -9.69 22.92
CA GLU A 150 3.33 -10.15 22.11
C GLU A 150 4.69 -9.74 22.70
N GLU A 151 4.81 -8.57 23.33
CA GLU A 151 5.99 -8.14 24.10
C GLU A 151 6.17 -8.98 25.36
N THR A 152 5.08 -9.33 26.05
CA THR A 152 5.14 -10.19 27.23
C THR A 152 5.67 -11.58 26.86
N GLU A 153 5.15 -12.18 25.79
CA GLU A 153 5.61 -13.46 25.31
C GLU A 153 7.03 -13.38 24.70
N LEU A 154 7.37 -12.31 23.97
CA LEU A 154 8.74 -12.09 23.48
C LEU A 154 9.72 -11.94 24.64
N ALA A 155 9.39 -11.17 25.67
CA ALA A 155 10.19 -11.00 26.87
C ALA A 155 10.34 -12.33 27.64
N ARG A 156 9.29 -13.16 27.68
CA ARG A 156 9.33 -14.50 28.27
C ARG A 156 10.29 -15.41 27.52
N VAL A 157 10.22 -15.44 26.19
CA VAL A 157 11.13 -16.23 25.34
C VAL A 157 12.57 -15.73 25.46
N GLN A 158 12.78 -14.40 25.48
CA GLN A 158 14.12 -13.80 25.67
C GLN A 158 14.69 -14.10 27.06
N ARG A 159 13.88 -14.11 28.11
CA ARG A 159 14.29 -14.49 29.48
C ARG A 159 14.65 -15.97 29.59
N LYS A 160 13.94 -16.85 28.87
CA LYS A 160 14.33 -18.27 28.77
C LYS A 160 15.65 -18.41 28.01
N LEU A 161 15.79 -17.72 26.88
CA LEU A 161 17.01 -17.72 26.06
C LEU A 161 18.25 -17.25 26.84
N SER A 162 18.12 -16.24 27.70
CA SER A 162 19.25 -15.73 28.49
C SER A 162 19.76 -16.73 29.53
N LYS A 163 18.89 -17.60 30.05
CA LYS A 163 19.22 -18.62 31.05
C LYS A 163 19.81 -19.90 30.46
N VAL A 164 19.61 -20.16 29.17
CA VAL A 164 20.04 -21.40 28.52
C VAL A 164 21.50 -21.28 28.02
N PRO A 165 22.41 -22.21 28.36
CA PRO A 165 23.81 -22.18 27.92
C PRO A 165 23.98 -22.09 26.40
N LYS A 166 25.05 -21.43 25.94
CA LYS A 166 25.37 -21.32 24.52
C LYS A 166 25.67 -22.69 23.91
N GLY A 167 25.14 -22.96 22.72
CA GLY A 167 25.40 -24.19 21.96
C GLY A 167 24.35 -25.31 22.11
N THR A 168 23.44 -25.22 23.08
CA THR A 168 22.42 -26.26 23.28
C THR A 168 21.33 -26.23 22.20
N PRO A 169 20.69 -27.38 21.89
CA PRO A 169 19.54 -27.44 20.99
C PRO A 169 18.38 -26.53 21.41
N GLU A 170 18.11 -26.44 22.72
CA GLU A 170 17.08 -25.59 23.31
C GLU A 170 17.35 -24.10 23.07
N ARG A 171 18.63 -23.68 23.14
CA ARG A 171 19.00 -22.29 22.82
C ARG A 171 18.75 -21.95 21.36
N LYS A 172 18.99 -22.91 20.45
CA LYS A 172 18.67 -22.74 19.02
C LYS A 172 17.17 -22.59 18.82
N LEU A 173 16.36 -23.40 19.51
CA LEU A 173 14.89 -23.32 19.47
C LEU A 173 14.37 -21.97 20.00
N PHE A 174 14.79 -21.53 21.17
CA PHE A 174 14.36 -20.22 21.72
C PHE A 174 14.90 -19.04 20.90
N GLY A 175 16.08 -19.17 20.30
CA GLY A 175 16.62 -18.19 19.36
C GLY A 175 15.77 -18.08 18.10
N TRP A 176 15.37 -19.22 17.53
CA TRP A 176 14.45 -19.28 16.40
C TRP A 176 13.06 -18.73 16.75
N LEU A 177 12.47 -19.11 17.89
CA LEU A 177 11.19 -18.58 18.36
C LEU A 177 11.24 -17.05 18.57
N SER A 178 12.30 -16.53 19.21
CA SER A 178 12.48 -15.09 19.38
C SER A 178 12.69 -14.36 18.05
N GLY A 179 13.39 -14.99 17.10
CA GLY A 179 13.55 -14.50 15.73
C GLY A 179 12.23 -14.49 14.96
N SER A 180 11.44 -15.58 15.07
CA SER A 180 10.15 -15.76 14.42
C SER A 180 9.08 -14.84 15.01
N MET A 181 9.10 -14.53 16.30
CA MET A 181 8.17 -13.58 16.92
C MET A 181 8.52 -12.13 16.54
N ARG A 182 9.82 -11.79 16.43
CA ARG A 182 10.26 -10.53 15.80
C ARG A 182 9.91 -10.51 14.30
N GLY A 183 9.94 -11.68 13.68
CA GLY A 183 9.49 -11.98 12.33
C GLY A 183 8.00 -11.75 12.18
N SER A 184 7.12 -12.27 13.02
CA SER A 184 5.65 -12.12 12.92
C SER A 184 5.19 -10.69 13.22
N LEU A 185 5.91 -9.99 14.10
CA LEU A 185 5.78 -8.53 14.27
C LEU A 185 6.11 -7.76 12.98
N THR A 186 6.95 -8.33 12.09
CA THR A 186 7.38 -7.72 10.81
C THR A 186 6.83 -8.42 9.55
N SER A 187 6.21 -9.60 9.67
CA SER A 187 5.98 -10.59 8.61
C SER A 187 5.20 -11.76 9.20
N ASP A 188 3.88 -11.65 9.28
CA ASP A 188 2.98 -12.77 9.01
C ASP A 188 1.60 -12.21 8.65
N ALA A 189 1.07 -12.73 7.55
CA ALA A 189 -0.04 -12.20 6.74
C ALA A 189 0.23 -10.86 6.04
N ILE A 190 1.19 -10.90 5.12
CA ILE A 190 1.18 -10.03 3.93
C ILE A 190 -0.10 -10.37 3.14
N LEU A 191 -1.22 -9.69 3.43
CA LEU A 191 -1.90 -9.04 2.33
C LEU A 191 -1.07 -7.78 2.07
N PRO A 192 -0.37 -7.67 0.94
CA PRO A 192 0.61 -6.60 0.74
C PRO A 192 -0.11 -5.31 0.42
N ILE A 193 -0.84 -4.71 1.37
CA ILE A 193 -1.04 -3.27 1.32
C ILE A 193 0.30 -2.62 1.67
N ARG A 194 1.25 -2.70 0.73
CA ARG A 194 2.40 -1.82 0.65
C ARG A 194 1.83 -0.43 0.34
N LEU A 195 1.35 0.27 1.36
CA LEU A 195 1.28 1.72 1.32
C LEU A 195 2.72 2.22 1.14
N VAL A 196 3.11 2.36 -0.13
CA VAL A 196 4.33 3.05 -0.53
C VAL A 196 4.13 4.51 -0.14
N GLY A 197 5.16 5.06 0.50
CA GLY A 197 5.16 6.31 1.24
C GLY A 197 4.44 7.45 0.54
N ILE A 198 3.65 8.17 1.33
CA ILE A 198 3.13 9.48 0.99
C ILE A 198 4.31 10.45 0.99
N TRP A 199 4.58 11.06 -0.16
CA TRP A 199 5.55 12.14 -0.30
C TRP A 199 4.88 13.44 0.15
N LEU A 200 5.16 13.89 1.38
CA LEU A 200 4.79 15.24 1.82
C LEU A 200 5.98 16.15 1.59
N THR A 201 6.01 16.90 0.49
CA THR A 201 6.93 18.05 0.32
C THR A 201 6.33 19.27 1.02
N GLY A 202 7.06 19.91 1.93
CA GLY A 202 6.64 21.16 2.57
C GLY A 202 7.83 22.03 2.92
N SER A 203 7.90 23.21 2.31
CA SER A 203 8.75 24.33 2.72
C SER A 203 8.03 25.12 3.81
N VAL A 204 8.81 25.65 4.75
CA VAL A 204 8.39 26.55 5.84
C VAL A 204 7.90 27.88 5.29
#